data_AF-A0AAN8HJK6-F1
#
_entry.id   AF-A0AAN8HJK6-F1
#
_cell.length_a   1.000
_cell.length_b   1.000
_cell.length_c   1.000
_cell.angle_alpha   90.00
_cell.angle_beta   90.00
_cell.angle_gamma   90.00
#
_symmetry.space_group_name_H-M   'P 1'
#
loop_
_entity.id
_entity.type
_entity.pdbx_description
1 polymer ?
#
loop_
_entity_poly.entity_id
_entity_poly.type
_entity_poly.pdbx_seq_one_letter_code
_entity_poly.pdbx_strand_id
1 'polypeptide(L)'
;MKELRDMVVMLKVSVQTLQNDNSEMARRLTSSERELLDSMKRIDKLENLNKANTKVAFYTALTDAGYVGPFATDTTLKFSKVFTNIGNAYNAGFFKAPVKGVYYFQFTLIK
;
A
#
# COMPACT_ATOMS: atom_id res chain seq x y z
N MET A 1 35.31 -37.92 42.54
CA MET A 1 35.49 -36.55 43.11
C MET A 1 36.06 -35.52 42.12
N LYS A 2 37.03 -35.86 41.24
CA LYS A 2 37.56 -34.92 40.24
C LYS A 2 36.53 -34.59 39.14
N GLU A 3 35.92 -35.61 38.54
CA GLU A 3 34.92 -35.45 37.47
C GLU A 3 33.69 -34.61 37.86
N LEU A 4 33.20 -34.79 39.10
CA LEU A 4 32.08 -34.00 39.60
C LEU A 4 32.43 -32.50 39.69
N ARG A 5 33.66 -32.16 40.06
CA ARG A 5 34.12 -30.76 40.08
C ARG A 5 34.22 -30.20 38.67
N ASP A 6 34.77 -30.98 37.74
CA ASP A 6 34.92 -30.57 36.35
C ASP A 6 33.55 -30.31 35.69
N MET A 7 32.55 -31.15 35.97
CA MET A 7 31.17 -30.94 35.51
C MET A 7 30.54 -29.66 36.10
N VAL A 8 30.73 -29.39 37.39
CA VAL A 8 30.23 -28.15 38.03
C VAL A 8 30.87 -26.91 37.41
N VAL A 9 32.18 -26.97 37.10
CA VAL A 9 32.88 -25.88 36.41
C VAL A 9 32.29 -25.66 35.01
N MET A 10 32.12 -26.72 34.23
CA MET A 10 31.53 -26.65 32.89
C MET A 10 30.11 -26.09 32.91
N LEU A 11 29.28 -26.54 33.85
CA LEU A 11 27.91 -26.05 34.02
C LEU A 11 27.90 -24.55 34.32
N LYS A 12 28.80 -24.09 35.21
CA LYS A 12 28.91 -22.67 35.55
C LYS A 12 29.33 -21.82 34.36
N VAL A 13 30.27 -22.30 33.54
CA VAL A 13 30.67 -21.63 32.29
C VAL A 13 29.49 -21.56 31.33
N SER A 14 28.76 -22.66 31.12
CA SER A 14 27.62 -22.70 30.22
C SER A 14 26.50 -21.74 30.65
N VAL A 15 26.18 -21.67 31.94
CA VAL A 15 25.21 -20.71 32.49
C VAL A 15 25.66 -19.28 32.26
N GLN A 16 26.93 -18.96 32.45
CA GLN A 16 27.45 -17.62 32.21
C GLN A 16 27.34 -17.22 30.73
N THR A 17 27.65 -18.14 29.81
CA THR A 17 27.49 -17.91 28.37
C THR A 17 26.04 -17.64 28.02
N LEU A 18 25.09 -18.45 28.51
CA LEU A 18 23.66 -18.24 28.27
C LEU A 18 23.15 -16.90 28.82
N GLN A 19 23.66 -16.45 29.98
CA GLN A 19 23.33 -15.15 30.55
C GLN A 19 23.84 -13.99 29.68
N ASN A 20 25.03 -14.13 29.11
CA ASN A 20 25.61 -13.15 28.20
C ASN A 20 24.81 -13.08 26.89
N ASP A 21 24.52 -14.24 26.29
CA ASP A 21 23.74 -14.35 25.05
C ASP A 21 22.33 -13.78 25.23
N ASN A 22 21.67 -14.07 26.36
CA ASN A 22 20.36 -13.49 26.69
C ASN A 22 20.40 -11.96 26.78
N SER A 23 21.46 -11.41 27.38
CA SER A 23 21.65 -9.96 27.49
C SER A 23 21.88 -9.32 26.13
N GLU A 24 22.64 -9.97 25.25
CA GLU A 24 22.86 -9.52 23.88
C GLU A 24 21.56 -9.59 23.05
N MET A 25 20.82 -10.70 23.15
CA MET A 25 19.53 -10.85 22.48
C MET A 25 18.53 -9.77 22.91
N ALA A 26 18.46 -9.44 24.21
CA ALA A 26 17.59 -8.38 24.71
C ALA A 26 17.94 -7.00 24.12
N ARG A 27 19.24 -6.70 23.97
CA ARG A 27 19.70 -5.46 23.32
C ARG A 27 19.34 -5.41 21.84
N ARG A 28 19.56 -6.51 21.12
CA ARG A 28 19.21 -6.63 19.70
C ARG A 28 17.71 -6.50 19.47
N LEU A 29 16.91 -7.11 20.33
CA LEU A 29 15.44 -7.01 20.27
C LEU A 29 14.99 -5.56 20.46
N THR A 30 15.49 -4.88 21.49
CA THR A 30 15.16 -3.47 21.75
C THR A 30 15.56 -2.56 20.58
N SER A 31 16.72 -2.81 19.95
CA SER A 31 17.15 -2.06 18.75
C SER A 31 16.22 -2.29 17.57
N SER A 32 15.89 -3.55 17.29
CA SER A 32 15.00 -3.94 16.19
C SER A 32 13.58 -3.39 16.38
N GLU A 33 13.05 -3.41 17.59
CA GLU A 33 11.74 -2.81 17.92
C GLU A 33 11.72 -1.31 17.63
N ARG A 34 12.80 -0.59 17.96
CA ARG A 34 12.91 0.84 17.67
C ARG A 34 12.97 1.11 16.15
N GLU A 35 13.77 0.33 15.42
CA GLU A 35 13.86 0.44 13.96
C GLU A 35 12.53 0.13 13.26
N LEU A 36 11.80 -0.87 13.76
CA LEU A 36 10.46 -1.20 13.27
C LEU A 36 9.49 -0.05 13.51
N LEU A 37 9.49 0.54 14.70
CA LEU A 37 8.62 1.67 15.02
C LEU A 37 8.90 2.87 14.11
N ASP A 38 10.17 3.20 13.86
CA ASP A 38 10.53 4.31 12.99
C ASP A 38 10.21 4.01 11.52
N SER A 39 10.37 2.76 11.08
CA SER A 39 9.93 2.30 9.76
C SER A 39 8.42 2.42 9.58
N MET A 40 7.63 2.03 10.58
CA MET A 40 6.17 2.17 10.56
C MET A 40 5.75 3.62 10.44
N LYS A 41 6.37 4.54 11.20
CA LYS A 41 6.10 5.98 11.09
C LYS A 41 6.43 6.52 9.70
N ARG A 42 7.52 6.05 9.09
CA ARG A 42 7.92 6.46 7.74
C ARG A 42 6.93 5.95 6.70
N ILE A 43 6.44 4.72 6.82
CA ILE A 43 5.41 4.16 5.94
C ILE A 43 4.13 5.00 6.03
N ASP A 44 3.63 5.26 7.24
CA ASP A 44 2.41 6.07 7.42
C ASP A 44 2.54 7.47 6.79
N LYS A 45 3.69 8.13 6.99
CA LYS A 45 3.97 9.41 6.34
C LYS A 45 3.96 9.31 4.81
N LEU A 46 4.59 8.28 4.23
CA LEU A 46 4.63 8.07 2.79
C LEU A 46 3.24 7.77 2.22
N GLU A 47 2.43 6.96 2.90
CA GLU A 47 1.06 6.68 2.50
C GLU A 47 0.20 7.95 2.49
N ASN A 48 0.33 8.78 3.53
CA ASN A 48 -0.40 10.04 3.63
C ASN A 48 0.03 11.04 2.54
N LEU A 49 1.34 11.14 2.26
CA LEU A 49 1.85 11.95 1.14
C LEU A 49 1.37 11.42 -0.21
N ASN A 50 1.33 10.11 -0.41
CA ASN A 50 0.87 9.51 -1.65
C ASN A 50 -0.63 9.77 -1.87
N LYS A 51 -1.46 9.65 -0.81
CA LYS A 51 -2.88 10.02 -0.85
C LYS A 51 -3.07 11.50 -1.18
N ALA A 52 -2.34 12.39 -0.53
CA ALA A 52 -2.42 13.84 -0.77
C ALA A 52 -1.97 14.23 -2.20
N ASN A 53 -1.00 13.50 -2.75
CA ASN A 53 -0.46 13.75 -4.09
C ASN A 53 -1.14 12.91 -5.19
N THR A 54 -2.20 12.16 -4.87
CA THR A 54 -2.94 11.40 -5.87
C THR A 54 -3.68 12.37 -6.80
N LYS A 55 -3.08 12.65 -7.94
CA LYS A 55 -3.70 13.43 -9.01
C LYS A 55 -4.53 12.49 -9.88
N VAL A 56 -5.75 12.89 -10.17
CA VAL A 56 -6.65 12.13 -11.03
C VAL A 56 -7.43 13.07 -11.94
N ALA A 57 -7.48 12.75 -13.22
CA ALA A 57 -8.26 13.47 -14.22
C ALA A 57 -8.49 12.56 -15.43
N PHE A 58 -9.67 12.58 -16.00
CA PHE A 58 -9.95 11.88 -17.25
C PHE A 58 -10.73 12.78 -18.22
N TYR A 59 -10.50 12.56 -19.50
CA TYR A 59 -11.23 13.22 -20.58
C TYR A 59 -11.43 12.20 -21.70
N THR A 60 -12.69 11.93 -22.03
CA THR A 60 -13.08 10.85 -22.94
C THR A 60 -14.23 11.27 -23.85
N ALA A 61 -14.28 10.72 -25.06
CA ALA A 61 -15.42 10.81 -25.97
C ALA A 61 -15.99 9.42 -26.28
N LEU A 62 -17.25 9.39 -26.71
CA LEU A 62 -18.04 8.16 -26.81
C LEU A 62 -17.40 7.13 -27.76
N THR A 63 -17.26 7.50 -29.03
CA THR A 63 -16.62 6.68 -30.08
C THR A 63 -16.41 7.55 -31.33
N ASP A 64 -15.59 7.08 -32.26
CA ASP A 64 -15.53 7.63 -33.63
C ASP A 64 -16.59 6.98 -34.56
N ALA A 65 -17.28 5.94 -34.09
CA ALA A 65 -18.18 5.10 -34.88
C ALA A 65 -19.61 5.65 -35.10
N GLY A 66 -19.82 6.96 -34.99
CA GLY A 66 -21.14 7.57 -35.22
C GLY A 66 -22.18 7.21 -34.14
N TYR A 67 -23.42 6.95 -34.56
CA TYR A 67 -24.58 6.77 -33.67
C TYR A 67 -24.45 5.51 -32.78
N VAL A 68 -24.71 5.66 -31.48
CA VAL A 68 -24.62 4.59 -30.47
C VAL A 68 -25.99 4.39 -29.81
N GLY A 69 -26.65 3.27 -30.13
CA GLY A 69 -28.01 2.94 -29.72
C GLY A 69 -28.87 2.49 -30.90
N PRO A 70 -30.20 2.34 -30.73
CA PRO A 70 -30.94 2.46 -29.47
C PRO A 70 -30.67 1.26 -28.53
N PHE A 71 -30.86 1.46 -27.23
CA PHE A 71 -30.74 0.40 -26.22
C PHE A 71 -32.11 0.07 -25.63
N ALA A 72 -32.46 -1.21 -25.58
CA ALA A 72 -33.73 -1.68 -25.02
C ALA A 72 -33.71 -1.78 -23.48
N THR A 73 -32.52 -1.73 -22.88
CA THR A 73 -32.28 -1.85 -21.44
C THR A 73 -31.23 -0.84 -21.00
N ASP A 74 -31.16 -0.58 -19.69
CA ASP A 74 -30.11 0.23 -19.08
C ASP A 74 -28.73 -0.29 -19.51
N THR A 75 -28.01 0.56 -20.25
CA THR A 75 -26.73 0.21 -20.85
C THR A 75 -25.69 1.23 -20.43
N THR A 76 -24.57 0.75 -19.89
CA THR A 76 -23.42 1.60 -19.60
C THR A 76 -22.77 2.02 -20.92
N LEU A 77 -22.72 3.33 -21.17
CA LEU A 77 -22.00 3.86 -22.31
C LEU A 77 -20.48 3.79 -22.07
N LYS A 78 -19.80 3.03 -22.92
CA LYS A 78 -18.34 2.98 -22.92
C LYS A 78 -17.79 4.11 -23.79
N PHE A 79 -17.27 5.16 -23.16
CA PHE A 79 -16.51 6.21 -23.85
C PHE A 79 -15.12 5.67 -24.17
N SER A 80 -14.97 5.15 -25.39
CA SER A 80 -13.80 4.39 -25.82
C SER A 80 -12.64 5.28 -26.26
N LYS A 81 -12.92 6.53 -26.65
CA LYS A 81 -11.89 7.48 -27.05
C LYS A 81 -11.35 8.21 -25.82
N VAL A 82 -10.19 7.76 -25.34
CA VAL A 82 -9.56 8.31 -24.13
C VAL A 82 -8.47 9.30 -24.52
N PHE A 83 -8.65 10.57 -24.18
CA PHE A 83 -7.66 11.63 -24.39
C PHE A 83 -6.74 11.79 -23.18
N THR A 84 -7.28 11.59 -21.97
CA THR A 84 -6.52 11.69 -20.72
C THR A 84 -7.11 10.71 -19.71
N ASN A 85 -6.24 10.04 -18.94
CA ASN A 85 -6.62 9.15 -17.84
C ASN A 85 -5.53 9.16 -16.74
N ILE A 86 -5.24 10.35 -16.21
CA ILE A 86 -4.27 10.53 -15.12
C ILE A 86 -4.79 9.77 -13.90
N GLY A 87 -3.93 8.96 -13.30
CA GLY A 87 -4.28 8.10 -12.16
C GLY A 87 -5.07 6.84 -12.55
N ASN A 88 -5.33 6.60 -13.84
CA ASN A 88 -5.98 5.40 -14.38
C ASN A 88 -7.31 5.05 -13.68
N ALA A 89 -8.05 6.07 -13.25
CA ALA A 89 -9.28 5.92 -12.50
C ALA A 89 -10.51 5.68 -13.39
N TYR A 90 -10.39 5.93 -14.70
CA TYR A 90 -11.44 5.63 -15.67
C TYR A 90 -11.19 4.30 -16.39
N ASN A 91 -12.19 3.43 -16.44
CA ASN A 91 -12.19 2.21 -17.24
C ASN A 91 -13.60 1.83 -17.69
N ALA A 92 -13.76 1.52 -18.98
CA ALA A 92 -14.97 0.94 -19.57
C ALA A 92 -16.30 1.67 -19.24
N GLY A 93 -16.30 3.00 -19.18
CA GLY A 93 -17.50 3.80 -18.85
C GLY A 93 -17.62 4.15 -17.36
N PHE A 94 -16.72 3.66 -16.52
CA PHE A 94 -16.74 3.90 -15.07
C PHE A 94 -15.55 4.73 -14.64
N PHE A 95 -15.80 5.77 -13.85
CA PHE A 95 -14.80 6.41 -13.04
C PHE A 95 -14.86 5.87 -11.60
N LYS A 96 -13.75 5.37 -11.09
CA LYS A 96 -13.62 4.93 -9.69
C LYS A 96 -12.75 5.91 -8.92
N ALA A 97 -13.37 6.64 -8.00
CA ALA A 97 -12.66 7.57 -7.11
C ALA A 97 -11.54 6.84 -6.34
N PRO A 98 -10.25 7.22 -6.53
CA PRO A 98 -9.13 6.55 -5.86
C PRO A 98 -9.01 6.93 -4.38
N VAL A 99 -9.50 8.11 -4.00
CA VAL A 99 -9.48 8.64 -2.62
C VAL A 99 -10.80 9.34 -2.28
N LYS A 100 -11.09 9.56 -0.99
CA LYS A 100 -12.23 10.38 -0.58
C LYS A 100 -11.96 11.84 -0.95
N GLY A 101 -12.95 12.53 -1.51
CA GLY A 101 -12.79 13.93 -1.91
C GLY A 101 -13.96 14.43 -2.74
N VAL A 102 -13.82 15.65 -3.24
CA VAL A 102 -14.77 16.28 -4.15
C VAL A 102 -14.28 16.08 -5.58
N TYR A 103 -15.18 15.69 -6.46
CA TYR A 103 -14.91 15.42 -7.87
C TYR A 103 -15.81 16.29 -8.74
N TYR A 104 -15.25 16.86 -9.82
CA TYR A 104 -16.00 17.61 -10.82
C TYR A 104 -16.18 16.76 -12.08
N PHE A 105 -17.42 16.63 -12.53
CA PHE A 105 -17.76 15.93 -13.76
C PHE A 105 -18.50 16.88 -14.69
N GLN A 106 -18.11 16.88 -15.96
CA GLN A 106 -18.79 17.60 -17.02
C GLN A 106 -18.95 16.67 -18.21
N PHE A 107 -20.14 16.63 -18.78
CA PHE A 107 -20.41 15.90 -20.01
C PHE A 107 -21.32 16.72 -20.91
N THR A 108 -21.15 16.56 -22.22
CA THR A 108 -21.99 17.17 -23.24
C THR A 108 -22.61 16.04 -24.05
N LEU A 109 -23.94 16.06 -24.18
CA LEU A 109 -24.66 15.17 -25.08
C LEU A 109 -25.00 15.97 -26.33
N ILE A 110 -24.46 15.55 -27.47
CA ILE A 110 -24.79 16.14 -28.77
C ILE A 110 -25.94 15.30 -29.35
N LYS A 111 -27.00 15.99 -29.77
CA LYS A 111 -28.19 15.39 -30.39
C LYS A 111 -27.97 15.15 -31.88
#